data_AF-A0A662ICE4-F1
#
_entry.id   AF-A0A662ICE4-F1
#
_cell.length_a   1.000
_cell.length_b   1.000
_cell.length_c   1.000
_cell.angle_alpha   90.00
_cell.angle_beta   90.00
_cell.angle_gamma   90.00
#
_symmetry.space_group_name_H-M   'P 1'
#
loop_
_entity.id
_entity.type
_entity.pdbx_description
1 polymer ?
#
loop_
_entity_poly.entity_id
_entity_poly.type
_entity_poly.pdbx_seq_one_letter_code
_entity_poly.pdbx_strand_id
1 'polypeptide(L)'
;MRVGEDGVSKVYFLKFRRRESNILSAVEKLLDRTEFGDRLREGELVAIKMHFGERGNVGHVRPQVARAIVEYVRRRGALPFLTDTTTLYSGFRRTAVDYLETAAINGFDLATVGAPIIIADGLLGRDYREVETPGELG
;
A
#
# COMPACT_ATOMS: atom_id res chain seq x y z
N MET A 1 12.52 -3.52 -7.88
CA MET A 1 11.96 -4.89 -7.97
C MET A 1 13.09 -5.79 -8.44
N ARG A 2 13.67 -6.62 -7.56
CA ARG A 2 14.62 -7.65 -8.02
C ARG A 2 13.79 -8.80 -8.55
N VAL A 3 13.92 -8.99 -9.85
CA VAL A 3 13.61 -10.23 -10.51
C VAL A 3 14.47 -11.32 -9.83
N GLY A 4 13.90 -12.49 -9.52
CA GLY A 4 14.68 -13.60 -8.95
C GLY A 4 15.87 -13.96 -9.83
N GLU A 5 16.81 -14.76 -9.31
CA GLU A 5 18.04 -15.18 -10.00
C GLU A 5 17.80 -15.76 -11.42
N ASP A 6 16.54 -16.14 -11.72
CA ASP A 6 16.09 -16.74 -12.98
C ASP A 6 15.23 -15.84 -13.88
N GLY A 7 15.07 -14.54 -13.59
CA GLY A 7 14.17 -13.70 -14.40
C GLY A 7 12.69 -13.75 -13.95
N VAL A 8 12.37 -14.44 -12.84
CA VAL A 8 11.00 -14.62 -12.33
C VAL A 8 10.78 -13.90 -11.00
N SER A 9 9.66 -13.17 -10.87
CA SER A 9 9.30 -12.51 -9.61
C SER A 9 8.84 -13.51 -8.56
N LYS A 10 9.39 -13.43 -7.33
CA LYS A 10 8.95 -14.25 -6.20
C LYS A 10 7.60 -13.74 -5.69
N VAL A 11 6.57 -14.58 -5.76
CA VAL A 11 5.21 -14.28 -5.25
C VAL A 11 5.00 -15.05 -3.95
N TYR A 12 4.56 -14.33 -2.91
CA TYR A 12 4.31 -14.91 -1.60
C TYR A 12 2.80 -14.95 -1.34
N PHE A 13 2.31 -16.11 -0.91
CA PHE A 13 0.90 -16.32 -0.60
C PHE A 13 0.72 -16.54 0.90
N LEU A 14 -0.25 -15.84 1.47
CA LEU A 14 -0.71 -16.07 2.83
C LEU A 14 -2.09 -16.71 2.78
N LYS A 15 -2.18 -17.98 3.18
CA LYS A 15 -3.47 -18.67 3.25
C LYS A 15 -4.20 -18.27 4.52
N PHE A 16 -5.27 -17.49 4.40
CA PHE A 16 -6.20 -17.25 5.51
C PHE A 16 -7.10 -18.49 5.72
N ARG A 17 -6.76 -19.29 6.72
CA ARG A 17 -7.60 -20.34 7.29
C ARG A 17 -8.41 -19.75 8.44
N ARG A 18 -9.55 -20.38 8.74
CA ARG A 18 -10.42 -20.03 9.88
C ARG A 18 -9.71 -20.00 11.25
N ARG A 19 -8.50 -20.55 11.38
CA ARG A 19 -7.72 -20.64 12.63
C ARG A 19 -6.58 -19.61 12.75
N GLU A 20 -6.25 -18.84 11.70
CA GLU A 20 -5.36 -17.68 11.90
C GLU A 20 -6.17 -16.55 12.55
N SER A 21 -6.19 -16.55 13.88
CA SER A 21 -6.88 -15.52 14.67
C SER A 21 -6.17 -14.17 14.64
N ASN A 22 -4.90 -14.13 14.22
CA ASN A 22 -4.06 -12.93 14.29
C ASN A 22 -3.50 -12.53 12.92
N ILE A 23 -4.22 -11.60 12.27
CA ILE A 23 -3.83 -10.96 11.00
C ILE A 23 -2.42 -10.35 11.04
N LEU A 24 -2.06 -9.69 12.16
CA LEU A 24 -0.78 -9.03 12.32
C LEU A 24 0.36 -10.05 12.23
N SER A 25 0.26 -11.14 12.98
CA SER A 25 1.27 -12.21 12.97
C SER A 25 1.38 -12.87 11.60
N ALA A 26 0.26 -13.03 10.89
CA ALA A 26 0.23 -13.66 9.58
C ALA A 26 0.92 -12.77 8.52
N VAL A 27 0.64 -11.46 8.53
CA VAL A 27 1.30 -10.47 7.67
C VAL A 27 2.78 -10.33 8.00
N GLU A 28 3.14 -10.29 9.28
CA GLU A 28 4.54 -10.20 9.72
C GLU A 28 5.37 -11.40 9.23
N LYS A 29 4.86 -12.63 9.42
CA LYS A 29 5.50 -13.84 8.88
C LYS A 29 5.67 -13.81 7.37
N LEU A 30 4.73 -13.20 6.64
CA LEU A 30 4.83 -13.04 5.20
C LEU A 30 5.95 -12.05 4.85
N LEU A 31 5.99 -10.88 5.50
CA LEU A 31 6.97 -9.84 5.26
C LEU A 31 8.40 -10.27 5.66
N ASP A 32 8.56 -11.04 6.72
CA ASP A 32 9.86 -11.59 7.10
C ASP A 32 10.43 -12.56 6.05
N ARG A 33 9.57 -13.16 5.20
CA ARG A 33 10.00 -14.03 4.08
C ARG A 33 10.43 -13.24 2.84
N THR A 34 10.13 -11.95 2.76
CA THR A 34 10.45 -11.13 1.59
C THR A 34 11.77 -10.38 1.70
N GLU A 35 12.48 -10.49 2.85
CA GLU A 35 13.68 -9.70 3.18
C GLU A 35 13.42 -8.18 3.11
N PHE A 36 12.14 -7.75 3.07
CA PHE A 36 11.79 -6.34 2.97
C PHE A 36 12.21 -5.58 4.22
N GLY A 37 12.04 -6.21 5.39
CA GLY A 37 12.42 -5.63 6.67
C GLY A 37 13.91 -5.27 6.76
N ASP A 38 14.78 -6.06 6.15
CA ASP A 38 16.24 -5.86 6.19
C ASP A 38 16.71 -4.66 5.36
N ARG A 39 15.83 -4.08 4.56
CA ARG A 39 16.12 -2.94 3.68
C ARG A 39 15.64 -1.61 4.23
N LEU A 40 14.83 -1.64 5.29
CA LEU A 40 14.29 -0.44 5.92
C LEU A 40 15.37 0.23 6.76
N ARG A 41 15.46 1.56 6.64
CA ARG A 41 16.39 2.36 7.42
C ARG A 41 15.63 3.26 8.40
N GLU A 42 16.28 3.55 9.53
CA GLU A 42 15.73 4.49 10.50
C GLU A 42 15.51 5.87 9.85
N GLY A 43 14.32 6.45 10.07
CA GLY A 43 13.92 7.73 9.50
C GLY A 43 13.57 7.71 8.00
N GLU A 44 13.66 6.57 7.31
CA GLU A 44 13.32 6.46 5.89
C GLU A 44 11.80 6.60 5.67
N LEU A 45 11.40 7.44 4.72
CA LEU A 45 10.01 7.50 4.27
C LEU A 45 9.69 6.28 3.40
N VAL A 46 8.66 5.53 3.78
CA VAL A 46 8.30 4.28 3.12
C VAL A 46 6.87 4.35 2.59
N ALA A 47 6.77 4.37 1.26
CA ALA A 47 5.49 4.37 0.56
C ALA A 47 4.88 2.96 0.54
N ILE A 48 3.67 2.82 1.07
CA ILE A 48 2.86 1.59 0.96
C ILE A 48 1.77 1.87 -0.07
N LYS A 49 2.02 1.48 -1.32
CA LYS A 49 1.06 1.68 -2.42
C LYS A 49 -0.06 0.66 -2.36
N MET A 50 -1.30 1.12 -2.27
CA MET A 50 -2.48 0.25 -2.30
C MET A 50 -3.75 1.01 -2.67
N HIS A 51 -4.78 0.28 -3.11
CA HIS A 51 -6.10 0.85 -3.42
C HIS A 51 -6.99 0.88 -2.17
N PHE A 52 -7.59 2.03 -1.85
CA PHE A 52 -8.43 2.25 -0.66
C PHE A 52 -9.93 1.94 -0.83
N GLY A 53 -10.32 1.29 -1.92
CA GLY A 53 -11.71 1.04 -2.30
C GLY A 53 -12.35 2.18 -3.09
N GLU A 54 -13.61 1.98 -3.46
CA GLU A 54 -14.47 2.94 -4.18
C GLU A 54 -15.75 3.14 -3.36
N ARG A 55 -16.42 4.29 -3.47
CA ARG A 55 -17.66 4.49 -2.71
C ARG A 55 -18.71 3.44 -3.08
N GLY A 56 -19.35 2.88 -2.06
CA GLY A 56 -20.35 1.82 -2.23
C GLY A 56 -19.77 0.42 -2.46
N ASN A 57 -18.45 0.27 -2.53
CA ASN A 57 -17.79 -1.04 -2.65
C ASN A 57 -17.18 -1.48 -1.31
N VAL A 58 -17.32 -2.76 -0.98
CA VAL A 58 -16.76 -3.40 0.23
C VAL A 58 -15.70 -4.46 -0.09
N GLY A 59 -15.31 -4.61 -1.37
CA GLY A 59 -14.32 -5.56 -1.86
C GLY A 59 -12.86 -5.13 -1.66
N HIS A 60 -12.62 -4.00 -0.99
CA HIS A 60 -11.26 -3.57 -0.63
C HIS A 60 -10.66 -4.44 0.48
N VAL A 61 -9.34 -4.42 0.57
CA VAL A 61 -8.63 -5.06 1.67
C VAL A 61 -9.07 -4.42 2.99
N ARG A 62 -9.28 -5.24 4.02
CA ARG A 62 -9.64 -4.73 5.35
C ARG A 62 -8.54 -3.79 5.87
N PRO A 63 -8.85 -2.57 6.37
CA PRO A 63 -7.84 -1.62 6.83
C PRO A 63 -6.87 -2.16 7.90
N GLN A 64 -7.31 -3.14 8.70
CA GLN A 64 -6.47 -3.80 9.71
C GLN A 64 -5.29 -4.57 9.12
N VAL A 65 -5.41 -5.03 7.86
CA VAL A 65 -4.28 -5.63 7.12
C VAL A 65 -3.24 -4.55 6.78
N ALA A 66 -3.68 -3.38 6.32
CA ALA A 66 -2.80 -2.25 6.05
C ALA A 66 -2.11 -1.76 7.32
N ARG A 67 -2.85 -1.67 8.44
CA ARG A 67 -2.28 -1.39 9.77
C ARG A 67 -1.15 -2.35 10.13
N ALA A 68 -1.33 -3.65 9.87
CA ALA A 68 -0.29 -4.63 10.17
C ALA A 68 1.03 -4.35 9.42
N ILE A 69 0.94 -3.91 8.17
CA ILE A 69 2.10 -3.52 7.35
C ILE A 69 2.71 -2.21 7.88
N VAL A 70 1.88 -1.21 8.20
CA VAL A 70 2.33 0.06 8.79
C VAL A 70 3.10 -0.16 10.08
N GLU A 71 2.56 -0.98 10.99
CA GLU A 71 3.21 -1.29 12.27
C GLU A 71 4.52 -2.08 12.06
N TYR A 72 4.56 -2.98 11.09
CA TYR A 72 5.79 -3.72 10.74
C TYR A 72 6.92 -2.77 10.32
N VAL A 73 6.60 -1.78 9.48
CA VAL A 73 7.56 -0.77 8.99
C VAL A 73 7.98 0.16 10.13
N ARG A 74 7.02 0.65 10.92
CA ARG A 74 7.27 1.55 12.05
C ARG A 74 8.15 0.94 13.13
N ARG A 75 7.95 -0.34 13.48
CA ARG A 75 8.79 -1.05 14.47
C ARG A 75 10.27 -1.15 14.06
N ARG A 76 10.59 -0.95 12.78
CA ARG A 76 11.96 -0.94 12.25
C ARG A 76 12.53 0.47 12.11
N GLY A 77 11.89 1.48 12.70
CA GLY A 77 12.36 2.86 12.74
C GLY A 77 12.05 3.69 11.49
N ALA A 78 11.43 3.10 10.47
CA ALA A 78 11.02 3.81 9.27
C ALA A 78 9.69 4.56 9.46
N LEU A 79 9.41 5.49 8.54
CA LEU A 79 8.27 6.40 8.54
C LEU A 79 7.27 6.02 7.44
N PRO A 80 6.30 5.13 7.70
CA PRO A 80 5.36 4.67 6.70
C PRO A 80 4.28 5.71 6.37
N PHE A 81 3.89 5.76 5.10
CA PHE A 81 2.68 6.42 4.63
C PHE A 81 1.98 5.55 3.59
N LEU A 82 0.65 5.61 3.53
CA LEU A 82 -0.11 4.96 2.46
C LEU A 82 -0.16 5.87 1.24
N THR A 83 -0.17 5.29 0.05
CA THR A 83 -0.27 6.09 -1.17
C THR A 83 -1.04 5.36 -2.27
N ASP A 84 -1.66 6.15 -3.15
CA ASP A 84 -2.11 5.70 -4.44
C ASP A 84 -2.19 6.90 -5.39
N THR A 85 -2.59 6.64 -6.63
CA THR A 85 -2.88 7.65 -7.64
C THR A 85 -4.38 7.73 -7.88
N THR A 86 -4.85 8.90 -8.27
CA THR A 86 -6.22 9.11 -8.75
C THR A 86 -6.47 8.34 -10.06
N THR A 87 -7.74 8.28 -10.47
CA THR A 87 -8.16 7.63 -11.71
C THR A 87 -8.70 8.62 -12.73
N LEU A 88 -8.49 8.32 -14.02
CA LEU A 88 -9.03 9.09 -15.14
C LEU A 88 -10.53 8.89 -15.38
N TYR A 89 -11.11 7.80 -14.85
CA TYR A 89 -12.51 7.44 -15.07
C TYR A 89 -13.45 8.16 -14.09
N SER A 90 -14.74 8.16 -14.40
CA SER A 90 -15.77 8.66 -13.49
C SER A 90 -15.80 7.84 -12.20
N GLY A 91 -15.86 8.54 -11.06
CA GLY A 91 -15.85 7.92 -9.73
C GLY A 91 -15.37 8.89 -8.65
N PHE A 92 -15.31 8.41 -7.41
CA PHE A 92 -14.92 9.22 -6.25
C PHE A 92 -13.42 9.11 -5.93
N ARG A 93 -12.62 9.00 -7.00
CA ARG A 93 -11.15 8.93 -6.95
C ARG A 93 -10.51 9.77 -8.05
N ARG A 94 -11.22 10.79 -8.56
CA ARG A 94 -10.74 11.67 -9.64
C ARG A 94 -9.83 12.80 -9.13
N THR A 95 -9.98 13.16 -7.87
CA THR A 95 -9.14 14.15 -7.20
C THR A 95 -8.60 13.55 -5.91
N ALA A 96 -7.52 14.12 -5.38
CA ALA A 96 -6.99 13.68 -4.10
C ALA A 96 -8.03 13.83 -2.98
N VAL A 97 -8.84 14.91 -3.02
CA VAL A 97 -9.88 15.18 -2.03
C VAL A 97 -10.94 14.09 -2.05
N ASP A 98 -11.51 13.79 -3.23
CA ASP A 98 -12.53 12.75 -3.36
C ASP A 98 -11.99 11.39 -2.89
N TYR A 99 -10.73 11.10 -3.22
CA TYR A 99 -10.11 9.82 -2.86
C TYR A 99 -9.86 9.72 -1.35
N LEU A 100 -9.38 10.78 -0.71
CA LEU A 100 -9.18 10.80 0.74
C LEU A 100 -10.50 10.65 1.50
N GLU A 101 -11.59 11.27 1.02
CA GLU A 101 -12.93 11.05 1.59
C GLU A 101 -13.38 9.59 1.42
N THR A 102 -13.17 9.01 0.23
CA THR A 102 -13.49 7.60 -0.04
C THR A 102 -12.68 6.65 0.83
N ALA A 103 -11.39 6.94 1.02
CA ALA A 103 -10.50 6.19 1.90
C ALA A 103 -11.02 6.23 3.34
N ALA A 104 -11.35 7.41 3.86
CA ALA A 104 -11.90 7.57 5.21
C ALA A 104 -13.22 6.81 5.41
N ILE A 105 -14.16 6.89 4.46
CA ILE A 105 -15.42 6.12 4.49
C ILE A 105 -15.15 4.61 4.57
N ASN A 106 -14.12 4.14 3.86
CA ASN A 106 -13.73 2.73 3.84
C ASN A 106 -12.85 2.30 5.03
N GLY A 107 -12.59 3.21 5.99
CA GLY A 107 -11.80 2.97 7.20
C GLY A 107 -10.29 3.08 6.99
N PHE A 108 -9.84 3.66 5.88
CA PHE A 108 -8.45 4.04 5.67
C PHE A 108 -8.26 5.48 6.13
N ASP A 109 -8.00 5.64 7.42
CA ASP A 109 -7.64 6.92 8.02
C ASP A 109 -6.46 6.74 8.99
N LEU A 110 -5.95 7.87 9.48
CA LEU A 110 -4.82 7.89 10.41
C LEU A 110 -5.14 7.13 11.71
N ALA A 111 -6.38 7.19 12.21
CA ALA A 111 -6.75 6.55 13.46
C ALA A 111 -6.83 5.01 13.35
N THR A 112 -7.29 4.52 12.21
CA THR A 112 -7.51 3.11 11.94
C THR A 112 -6.23 2.43 11.50
N VAL A 113 -5.52 3.01 10.52
CA VAL A 113 -4.33 2.42 9.90
C VAL A 113 -3.05 2.86 10.63
N GLY A 114 -3.05 4.01 11.28
CA GLY A 114 -1.89 4.52 11.99
C GLY A 114 -0.85 5.22 11.10
N ALA A 115 -1.14 5.46 9.82
CA ALA A 115 -0.27 6.18 8.89
C ALA A 115 -1.03 7.23 8.07
N PRO A 116 -0.39 8.36 7.70
CA PRO A 116 -0.99 9.32 6.80
C PRO A 116 -1.17 8.75 5.40
N ILE A 117 -2.12 9.29 4.64
CA ILE A 117 -2.31 8.99 3.22
C ILE A 117 -1.79 10.18 2.41
N ILE A 118 -0.94 9.91 1.42
CA ILE A 118 -0.43 10.89 0.47
C ILE A 118 -0.78 10.43 -0.93
N ILE A 119 -1.59 11.20 -1.65
CA ILE A 119 -1.95 10.93 -3.04
C ILE A 119 -0.79 11.38 -3.94
N ALA A 120 -0.28 10.46 -4.76
CA ALA A 120 1.01 10.61 -5.42
C ALA A 120 1.00 11.53 -6.66
N ASP A 121 -0.18 11.76 -7.24
CA ASP A 121 -0.38 12.50 -8.49
C ASP A 121 -1.05 13.88 -8.28
N GLY A 122 -0.91 14.43 -7.08
CA GLY A 122 -1.33 15.78 -6.75
C GLY A 122 -2.83 15.94 -6.57
N LEU A 123 -3.28 17.17 -6.29
CA LEU A 123 -4.69 17.45 -5.96
C LEU A 123 -5.66 17.08 -7.09
N LEU A 124 -5.23 17.27 -8.33
CA LEU A 124 -6.05 17.09 -9.54
C LEU A 124 -5.69 15.83 -10.35
N GLY A 125 -4.77 14.98 -9.86
CA GLY A 125 -4.38 13.77 -10.58
C GLY A 125 -3.50 14.03 -11.81
N ARG A 126 -2.71 15.11 -11.79
CA ARG A 126 -1.92 15.59 -12.93
C ARG A 126 -0.44 15.74 -12.64
N ASP A 127 0.00 15.46 -11.42
CA ASP A 127 1.42 15.53 -11.10
C ASP A 127 2.08 14.22 -11.54
N TYR A 128 3.02 14.33 -12.46
CA TYR A 128 3.80 13.19 -12.94
C TYR A 128 5.22 13.62 -13.27
N ARG A 129 6.09 12.63 -13.40
CA ARG A 129 7.43 12.80 -13.97
C ARG A 129 7.68 11.65 -14.92
N GLU A 130 8.18 11.98 -16.11
CA GLU A 130 8.63 10.99 -17.07
C GLU A 130 9.95 10.37 -16.61
N VAL A 131 10.03 9.05 -16.71
CA VAL A 131 11.21 8.26 -16.35
C VAL A 131 11.52 7.30 -17.48
N GLU A 132 12.79 7.21 -17.86
CA GLU A 132 13.23 6.24 -18.85
C GLU A 132 13.16 4.83 -18.26
N THR A 133 12.51 3.91 -18.97
CA THR A 133 12.45 2.50 -18.60
C THR A 133 13.24 1.64 -19.59
N PRO A 134 13.95 0.58 -19.14
CA PRO A 134 14.74 -0.28 -20.03
C PRO A 134 13.95 -1.12 -21.04
N GLY A 135 12.62 -1.01 -21.09
CA GLY A 135 11.75 -1.80 -21.95
C GLY A 135 10.95 -0.93 -22.90
N GLU A 136 10.67 -1.46 -24.08
CA GLU A 136 9.72 -0.86 -25.02
C GLU A 136 8.29 -0.99 -24.44
N LEU A 137 7.52 0.10 -24.49
CA LEU A 137 6.08 0.05 -24.25
C LEU A 137 5.47 -0.75 -25.42
N GLY A 138 5.07 -1.99 -25.14
CA GLY A 138 4.41 -2.87 -26.12
C GLY A 138 3.05 -2.35 -26.59
#